data_AF-A0A2U1XL10-F1
#
_entry.id   AF-A0A2U1XL10-F1
#
_cell.length_a   1.000
_cell.length_b   1.000
_cell.length_c   1.000
_cell.angle_alpha   90.00
_cell.angle_beta   90.00
_cell.angle_gamma   90.00
#
_symmetry.space_group_name_H-M   'P 1'
#
loop_
_entity.id
_entity.type
_entity.pdbx_description
1 polymer ?
#
loop_
_entity_poly.entity_id
_entity_poly.type
_entity_poly.pdbx_seq_one_letter_code
_entity_poly.pdbx_strand_id
1 'polypeptide(L)'
;MTDATNRLHALLDAYLRCPVEAARTELEQALRGYQTDWIRTRAGADAPPLPVAAAPAAKPVAKPRFPIAAADIDVLKRLADGWTGTTADVTRWAWFENRELVSLEPNAAGEGPELLRLTPLGWAAIGRTPAG
;
A
#
# COMPACT_ATOMS: atom_id res chain seq x y z
N MET A 1 0.57 -30.58 3.26
CA MET A 1 1.65 -30.01 4.10
C MET A 1 2.98 -29.95 3.37
N THR A 2 3.39 -30.99 2.63
CA THR A 2 4.65 -31.02 1.85
C THR A 2 4.84 -29.81 0.93
N ASP A 3 3.77 -29.37 0.27
CA ASP A 3 3.81 -28.19 -0.62
C ASP A 3 4.10 -26.87 0.13
N ALA A 4 3.49 -26.67 1.31
CA ALA A 4 3.75 -25.52 2.16
C ALA A 4 5.19 -25.50 2.71
N THR A 5 5.74 -26.67 3.04
CA THR A 5 7.13 -26.82 3.47
C THR A 5 8.12 -26.50 2.33
N ASN A 6 7.85 -26.98 1.12
CA ASN A 6 8.68 -26.68 -0.05
C ASN A 6 8.68 -25.18 -0.37
N ARG A 7 7.52 -24.53 -0.27
CA ARG A 7 7.40 -23.08 -0.42
C ARG A 7 8.18 -22.31 0.64
N LEU A 8 8.16 -22.75 1.90
CA LEU A 8 8.96 -22.14 2.98
C LEU A 8 10.46 -22.24 2.72
N HIS A 9 10.94 -23.39 2.26
CA HIS A 9 12.35 -23.55 1.89
C HIS A 9 12.74 -22.61 0.74
N ALA A 10 11.89 -22.48 -0.28
CA ALA A 10 12.16 -21.56 -1.39
C ALA A 10 12.21 -20.08 -0.95
N LEU A 11 11.33 -19.67 -0.03
CA LEU A 11 11.33 -18.31 0.54
C LEU A 11 12.56 -18.06 1.43
N LEU A 12 12.98 -19.06 2.22
CA LEU A 12 14.19 -18.99 3.01
C LEU A 12 15.43 -18.84 2.11
N ASP A 13 15.54 -19.65 1.05
CA ASP A 13 16.63 -19.57 0.08
C ASP A 13 16.64 -18.24 -0.68
N ALA A 14 15.48 -17.65 -0.95
CA ALA A 14 15.38 -16.32 -1.56
C ALA A 14 15.88 -15.23 -0.59
N TYR A 15 15.46 -15.28 0.67
CA TYR A 15 15.90 -14.35 1.71
C TYR A 15 17.41 -14.44 1.97
N LEU A 16 17.98 -15.66 2.04
CA LEU A 16 19.41 -15.88 2.24
C LEU A 16 20.27 -15.39 1.08
N ARG A 17 19.73 -15.38 -0.16
CA ARG A 17 20.42 -14.83 -1.34
C ARG A 17 20.33 -13.31 -1.42
N CYS A 18 19.21 -12.72 -1.02
CA CYS A 18 18.99 -11.28 -1.08
C CYS A 18 18.07 -10.83 0.08
N PRO A 19 18.63 -10.38 1.22
CA PRO A 19 17.87 -10.07 2.42
C PRO A 19 17.23 -8.68 2.34
N VAL A 20 16.26 -8.52 1.43
CA VAL A 20 15.42 -7.32 1.31
C VAL A 20 14.15 -7.43 2.16
N GLU A 21 13.61 -6.29 2.58
CA GLU A 21 12.41 -6.23 3.44
C GLU A 21 11.19 -6.93 2.84
N ALA A 22 11.02 -6.90 1.51
CA ALA A 22 9.95 -7.63 0.84
C ALA A 22 10.07 -9.15 1.04
N ALA A 23 11.28 -9.71 0.83
CA ALA A 23 11.54 -11.14 0.99
C ALA A 23 11.39 -11.59 2.46
N ARG A 24 11.81 -10.76 3.41
CA ARG A 24 11.60 -10.99 4.84
C ARG A 24 10.11 -11.04 5.19
N THR A 25 9.34 -10.06 4.72
CA THR A 25 7.90 -9.97 5.00
C THR A 25 7.15 -11.19 4.48
N GLU A 26 7.46 -11.65 3.26
CA GLU A 26 6.87 -12.84 2.67
C GLU A 26 7.21 -14.11 3.44
N LEU A 27 8.48 -14.29 3.85
CA LEU A 27 8.90 -15.42 4.68
C LEU A 27 8.19 -15.44 6.04
N GLU A 28 8.08 -14.31 6.72
CA GLU A 28 7.38 -14.21 8.01
C GLU A 28 5.88 -14.49 7.89
N GLN A 29 5.24 -14.09 6.80
CA GLN A 29 3.84 -14.42 6.52
C GLN A 29 3.65 -15.92 6.29
N ALA A 30 4.50 -16.53 5.46
CA ALA A 30 4.44 -17.96 5.19
C ALA A 30 4.68 -18.81 6.44
N LEU A 31 5.61 -18.39 7.31
CA LEU A 31 5.88 -19.08 8.59
C LEU A 31 4.68 -19.03 9.53
N ARG A 32 4.03 -17.87 9.66
CA ARG A 32 2.81 -17.73 10.48
C ARG A 32 1.67 -18.61 9.97
N GLY A 33 1.48 -18.68 8.66
CA GLY A 33 0.50 -19.58 8.04
C GLY A 33 0.80 -21.05 8.36
N TYR A 34 2.05 -21.48 8.14
CA TYR A 34 2.46 -22.85 8.43
C TYR A 34 2.31 -23.22 9.91
N GLN A 35 2.69 -22.34 10.83
CA GLN A 35 2.50 -22.55 12.27
C GLN A 35 1.03 -22.70 12.63
N THR A 36 0.17 -21.83 12.08
CA THR A 36 -1.28 -21.88 12.32
C THR A 36 -1.88 -23.21 11.85
N ASP A 37 -1.49 -23.67 10.66
CA ASP A 37 -1.97 -24.93 10.10
C ASP A 37 -1.41 -26.15 10.83
N TRP A 38 -0.15 -26.09 11.29
CA TRP A 38 0.45 -27.13 12.13
C TRP A 38 -0.26 -27.24 13.49
N ILE A 39 -0.55 -26.10 14.13
CA ILE A 39 -1.31 -26.05 15.39
C ILE A 39 -2.70 -26.64 15.18
N ARG A 40 -3.40 -26.28 14.10
CA ARG A 40 -4.75 -26.81 13.80
C ARG A 40 -4.74 -28.32 13.58
N THR A 41 -3.78 -28.80 12.79
CA THR A 41 -3.65 -30.25 12.50
C THR A 41 -3.46 -31.05 13.79
N ARG A 42 -2.84 -30.44 14.81
CA ARG A 42 -2.56 -31.07 16.10
C ARG A 42 -3.62 -30.83 17.18
N ALA A 43 -4.34 -29.71 17.11
CA ALA A 43 -5.41 -29.35 18.04
C ALA A 43 -6.77 -29.99 17.68
N GLY A 44 -6.95 -30.46 16.44
CA GLY A 44 -8.17 -31.16 16.04
C GLY A 44 -9.42 -30.27 16.19
N ALA A 45 -10.41 -30.76 16.93
CA ALA A 45 -11.71 -30.09 17.12
C ALA A 45 -11.64 -28.86 18.04
N ASP A 46 -10.58 -28.71 18.85
CA ASP A 46 -10.40 -27.58 19.78
C ASP A 46 -9.66 -26.39 19.13
N ALA A 47 -9.46 -26.43 17.81
CA ALA A 47 -8.77 -25.37 17.10
C ALA A 47 -9.61 -24.07 17.11
N PRO A 48 -9.07 -22.94 17.60
CA PRO A 48 -9.76 -21.66 17.52
C PRO A 48 -10.06 -21.31 16.05
N PRO A 49 -11.19 -20.61 15.78
CA PRO A 49 -11.60 -20.27 14.43
C PRO A 49 -10.52 -19.44 13.72
N LEU A 50 -10.34 -19.69 12.42
CA LEU A 50 -9.42 -18.92 11.58
C LEU A 50 -9.73 -17.43 11.74
N PRO A 51 -8.74 -16.57 12.05
CA PRO A 51 -8.89 -15.17 11.72
C PRO A 51 -9.10 -15.14 10.20
N VAL A 52 -10.28 -14.69 9.79
CA VAL A 52 -10.55 -14.37 8.38
C VAL A 52 -9.38 -13.51 7.95
N ALA A 53 -8.69 -13.89 6.88
CA ALA A 53 -7.59 -13.10 6.35
C ALA A 53 -8.15 -11.71 6.06
N ALA A 54 -7.94 -10.79 7.00
CA ALA A 54 -8.22 -9.40 6.77
C ALA A 54 -7.27 -9.05 5.63
N ALA A 55 -7.85 -8.68 4.48
CA ALA A 55 -7.12 -7.97 3.43
C ALA A 55 -6.19 -6.99 4.14
N PRO A 56 -4.90 -6.94 3.78
CA PRO A 56 -3.86 -6.28 4.56
C PRO A 56 -4.41 -4.95 5.01
N ALA A 57 -4.76 -4.86 6.30
CA ALA A 57 -5.43 -3.69 6.81
C ALA A 57 -4.40 -2.59 6.68
N ALA A 58 -4.57 -1.74 5.66
CA ALA A 58 -3.71 -0.61 5.42
C ALA A 58 -3.64 0.11 6.76
N LYS A 59 -2.43 0.14 7.35
CA LYS A 59 -2.22 0.87 8.60
C LYS A 59 -2.87 2.24 8.41
N PRO A 60 -3.70 2.71 9.35
CA PRO A 60 -4.40 3.98 9.17
C PRO A 60 -3.36 5.03 8.80
N VAL A 61 -3.47 5.55 7.57
CA VAL A 61 -2.52 6.54 7.08
C VAL A 61 -2.74 7.78 7.92
N ALA A 62 -1.77 8.07 8.79
CA ALA A 62 -1.86 9.21 9.67
C ALA A 62 -1.97 10.48 8.83
N LYS A 63 -2.84 11.41 9.25
CA LYS A 63 -2.95 12.71 8.60
C LYS A 63 -1.57 13.38 8.51
N PRO A 64 -1.29 14.14 7.44
CA PRO A 64 -0.06 14.91 7.33
C PRO A 64 0.20 15.73 8.60
N ARG A 65 1.42 15.66 9.13
CA ARG A 65 1.82 16.38 10.35
C ARG A 65 2.20 17.84 10.09
N PHE A 66 1.97 18.33 8.88
CA PHE A 66 2.32 19.67 8.43
C PHE A 66 1.07 20.43 7.99
N PRO A 67 1.06 21.77 8.10
CA PRO A 67 -0.04 22.58 7.61
C PRO A 67 -0.09 22.55 6.07
N ILE A 68 -1.30 22.49 5.53
CA ILE A 68 -1.59 22.58 4.10
C ILE A 68 -2.51 23.79 3.90
N ALA A 69 -2.20 24.65 2.93
CA ALA A 69 -3.02 25.82 2.66
C ALA A 69 -4.41 25.40 2.13
N ALA A 70 -5.44 26.23 2.37
CA ALA A 70 -6.80 25.91 1.93
C ALA A 70 -6.90 25.69 0.41
N ALA A 71 -6.22 26.54 -0.39
CA ALA A 71 -6.17 26.39 -1.84
C ALA A 71 -5.55 25.05 -2.28
N ASP A 72 -4.53 24.58 -1.55
CA ASP A 72 -3.87 23.31 -1.84
C ASP A 72 -4.79 22.12 -1.49
N ILE A 73 -5.55 22.21 -0.40
CA ILE A 73 -6.59 21.23 -0.05
C ILE A 73 -7.66 21.14 -1.14
N ASP A 74 -8.06 22.26 -1.73
CA ASP A 74 -9.08 22.26 -2.78
C ASP A 74 -8.58 21.65 -4.09
N VAL A 75 -7.30 21.78 -4.41
CA VAL A 75 -6.66 21.03 -5.51
C VAL A 75 -6.74 19.52 -5.25
N LEU A 76 -6.39 19.06 -4.04
CA LEU A 76 -6.47 17.64 -3.68
C LEU A 76 -7.91 17.10 -3.72
N LYS A 77 -8.91 17.89 -3.29
CA LYS A 77 -10.32 17.51 -3.41
C LYS A 77 -10.75 17.36 -4.87
N ARG A 78 -10.35 18.29 -5.74
CA ARG A 78 -10.66 18.21 -7.18
C ARG A 78 -10.08 16.94 -7.81
N LEU A 79 -8.83 16.59 -7.48
CA LEU A 79 -8.22 15.32 -7.91
C LEU A 79 -9.02 14.11 -7.39
N ALA A 80 -9.46 14.15 -6.14
CA ALA A 80 -10.31 13.10 -5.56
C ALA A 80 -11.70 13.00 -6.23
N ASP A 81 -12.23 14.11 -6.73
CA ASP A 81 -13.50 14.17 -7.45
C ASP A 81 -13.37 13.75 -8.93
N GLY A 82 -12.18 13.30 -9.36
CA GLY A 82 -11.94 12.75 -10.70
C GLY A 82 -11.41 13.75 -11.72
N TRP A 83 -11.00 14.95 -11.32
CA TRP A 83 -10.32 15.88 -12.21
C TRP A 83 -8.93 15.35 -12.61
N THR A 84 -8.67 15.26 -13.92
CA THR A 84 -7.39 14.83 -14.49
C THR A 84 -6.35 15.95 -14.48
N GLY A 85 -5.96 16.41 -13.29
CA GLY A 85 -4.96 17.47 -13.15
C GLY A 85 -3.55 17.03 -13.56
N THR A 86 -2.81 17.92 -14.20
CA THR A 86 -1.44 17.67 -14.69
C THR A 86 -0.41 18.62 -14.08
N THR A 87 0.88 18.34 -14.31
CA THR A 87 1.98 19.23 -13.86
C THR A 87 1.91 20.63 -14.50
N ALA A 88 1.21 20.79 -15.62
CA ALA A 88 0.95 22.10 -16.24
C ALA A 88 -0.18 22.88 -15.53
N ASP A 89 -1.17 22.18 -14.97
CA ASP A 89 -2.34 22.81 -14.33
C ASP A 89 -2.06 23.27 -12.89
N VAL A 90 -1.13 22.60 -12.21
CA VAL A 90 -0.88 22.79 -10.78
C VAL A 90 0.51 23.38 -10.58
N THR A 91 0.61 24.70 -10.41
CA THR A 91 1.89 25.42 -10.27
C THR A 91 2.80 24.85 -9.15
N ARG A 92 2.20 24.34 -8.07
CA ARG A 92 2.92 23.77 -6.92
C ARG A 92 3.00 22.24 -6.95
N TRP A 93 2.86 21.59 -8.11
CA TRP A 93 2.87 20.12 -8.22
C TRP A 93 4.07 19.47 -7.50
N ALA A 94 5.27 20.05 -7.66
CA ALA A 94 6.49 19.52 -7.04
C ALA A 94 6.44 19.60 -5.51
N TRP A 95 5.71 20.55 -4.93
CA TRP A 95 5.51 20.60 -3.48
C TRP A 95 4.61 19.46 -2.99
N PHE A 96 3.57 19.12 -3.75
CA PHE A 96 2.70 17.99 -3.43
C PHE A 96 3.45 16.66 -3.51
N GLU A 97 4.25 16.47 -4.57
CA GLU A 97 5.04 15.25 -4.77
C GLU A 97 6.11 15.08 -3.69
N ASN A 98 6.89 16.14 -3.40
CA ASN A 98 7.92 16.11 -2.34
C ASN A 98 7.36 15.80 -0.95
N ARG A 99 6.06 16.02 -0.74
CA ARG A 99 5.34 15.72 0.49
C ARG A 99 4.52 14.45 0.41
N GLU A 100 4.73 13.65 -0.63
CA GLU A 100 4.07 12.40 -0.92
C GLU A 100 2.55 12.52 -0.93
N LEU A 101 1.99 13.70 -1.24
CA LEU A 101 0.54 13.90 -1.35
C LEU A 101 0.01 13.44 -2.71
N VAL A 102 0.85 13.55 -3.74
CA VAL A 102 0.58 13.03 -5.08
C VAL A 102 1.78 12.25 -5.60
N SER A 103 1.53 11.33 -6.52
CA SER A 103 2.54 10.72 -7.40
C SER A 103 2.28 11.15 -8.84
N LEU A 104 3.32 11.13 -9.66
CA LEU A 104 3.23 11.43 -11.09
C LEU A 104 3.04 10.14 -11.88
N GLU A 105 2.04 10.12 -12.74
CA GLU A 105 1.82 9.05 -13.71
C GLU A 105 2.11 9.55 -15.12
N PRO A 106 2.73 8.72 -15.98
CA PRO A 106 2.87 9.03 -17.39
C PRO A 106 1.49 9.29 -18.02
N ASN A 107 1.43 10.30 -18.89
CA ASN A 107 0.24 10.51 -19.70
C ASN A 107 0.11 9.34 -20.70
N ALA A 108 -1.11 8.80 -20.85
CA ALA A 108 -1.41 7.69 -21.76
C ALA A 108 -1.06 7.99 -23.23
N ALA A 109 -1.01 9.27 -23.61
CA ALA A 109 -0.56 9.68 -24.94
C ALA A 109 0.96 9.52 -25.16
N GLY A 110 1.75 9.19 -24.13
CA GLY A 110 3.20 9.06 -24.18
C GLY A 110 3.96 10.39 -24.26
N GLU A 111 3.26 11.49 -24.53
CA GLU A 111 3.79 12.85 -24.64
C GLU A 111 2.89 13.83 -23.86
N GLY A 112 3.50 14.87 -23.27
CA GLY A 112 2.80 15.92 -22.52
C GLY A 112 3.01 15.88 -21.00
N PRO A 113 2.33 16.77 -20.25
CA PRO A 113 2.51 16.89 -18.81
C PRO A 113 1.99 15.66 -18.07
N GLU A 114 2.74 15.23 -17.05
CA GLU A 114 2.41 14.07 -16.22
C GLU A 114 1.15 14.30 -15.41
N LEU A 115 0.41 13.21 -15.17
CA LEU A 115 -0.84 13.21 -14.44
C LEU A 115 -0.58 13.14 -12.95
N LEU A 116 -1.26 13.96 -12.15
CA LEU A 116 -1.19 13.87 -10.70
C LEU A 116 -2.17 12.80 -10.21
N ARG A 117 -1.69 11.90 -9.36
CA ARG A 117 -2.52 10.92 -8.64
C ARG A 117 -2.38 11.08 -7.15
N LEU A 118 -3.50 11.06 -6.45
CA LEU A 118 -3.48 11.07 -4.99
C LEU A 118 -2.85 9.78 -4.46
N THR A 119 -1.84 9.94 -3.61
CA THR A 119 -1.29 8.85 -2.81
C THR A 119 -2.23 8.57 -1.61
N PRO A 120 -1.99 7.50 -0.84
CA PRO A 120 -2.71 7.30 0.41
C PRO A 120 -2.61 8.49 1.39
N LEU A 121 -1.48 9.20 1.42
CA LEU A 121 -1.31 10.38 2.28
C LEU A 121 -2.09 11.59 1.75
N GLY A 122 -2.18 11.76 0.43
CA GLY A 122 -3.04 12.77 -0.20
C GLY A 122 -4.53 12.57 0.11
N TRP A 123 -5.00 11.32 0.04
CA TRP A 123 -6.35 10.95 0.46
C TRP A 123 -6.59 11.23 1.95
N ALA A 124 -5.65 10.85 2.81
CA ALA A 124 -5.72 11.13 4.24
C ALA A 124 -5.72 12.64 4.55
N ALA A 125 -5.00 13.46 3.78
CA ALA A 125 -4.92 14.91 3.92
C ALA A 125 -6.29 15.59 3.78
N ILE A 126 -7.15 15.08 2.88
CA ILE A 126 -8.51 15.57 2.67
C ILE A 126 -9.56 14.79 3.46
N GLY A 127 -9.15 13.83 4.29
CA GLY A 127 -10.05 13.02 5.13
C GLY A 127 -10.97 12.09 4.34
N ARG A 128 -10.55 11.65 3.14
CA ARG A 128 -11.29 10.72 2.29
C ARG A 128 -10.47 9.46 2.03
N THR A 129 -11.11 8.44 1.47
CA THR A 129 -10.46 7.22 0.98
C THR A 129 -10.72 7.07 -0.52
N PRO A 130 -9.80 6.46 -1.29
CA PRO A 130 -10.06 6.18 -2.69
C PRO A 130 -11.30 5.30 -2.85
N ALA A 131 -12.08 5.55 -3.91
CA ALA A 131 -13.14 4.63 -4.31
C ALA A 131 -12.47 3.32 -4.79
N GLY A 132 -12.82 2.21 -4.13
CA GLY A 132 -12.31 0.88 -4.45
C GLY A 132 -13.01 0.24 -5.64
#